data_AF-A0A5K1GR86-F1
#
_entry.id   AF-A0A5K1GR86-F1
#
_cell.length_a   1.000
_cell.length_b   1.000
_cell.length_c   1.000
_cell.angle_alpha   90.00
_cell.angle_beta   90.00
_cell.angle_gamma   90.00
#
_symmetry.space_group_name_H-M   'P 1'
#
loop_
_entity.id
_entity.type
_entity.pdbx_description
1 polymer ?
#
loop_
_entity_poly.entity_id
_entity_poly.type
_entity_poly.pdbx_seq_one_letter_code
_entity_poly.pdbx_strand_id
1 'polypeptide(L)'
;SAEGEICLGMGSAGVKKEDIKIEVEEGRVLRISSERKGMRRRRRTEDKWHRAERPVGKFWQQFRLPFDANLDAVKAHLENGVLKVTIPKLAEGKARQPRVIDIVEDPSVGDIRASKTDLK
;
A
#
# COMPACT_ATOMS: atom_id res chain seq x y z
N SER A 1 2.20 10.69 -8.56
CA SER A 1 0.78 10.65 -8.94
C SER A 1 0.73 10.84 -10.44
N ALA A 2 0.49 9.79 -11.23
CA ALA A 2 0.11 9.96 -12.62
C ALA A 2 -1.39 10.27 -12.59
N GLU A 3 -1.82 11.32 -13.28
CA GLU A 3 -3.18 11.82 -13.18
C GLU A 3 -4.21 10.71 -13.45
N GLY A 4 -5.13 10.51 -12.52
CA GLY A 4 -6.22 9.55 -12.62
C GLY A 4 -5.97 8.13 -12.08
N GLU A 5 -4.73 7.67 -11.91
CA GLU A 5 -4.48 6.27 -11.49
C GLU A 5 -3.26 6.10 -10.57
N ILE A 6 -3.31 5.11 -9.68
CA ILE A 6 -2.20 4.68 -8.83
C ILE A 6 -1.55 3.46 -9.50
N CYS A 7 -0.25 3.54 -9.77
CA CYS A 7 0.54 2.46 -10.35
C CYS A 7 1.57 1.94 -9.33
N LEU A 8 1.56 0.64 -9.07
CA LEU A 8 2.55 -0.05 -8.23
C LEU A 8 3.32 -1.05 -9.10
N GLY A 9 4.66 -0.95 -9.08
CA GLY A 9 5.56 -1.85 -9.80
C GLY A 9 6.36 -2.71 -8.85
N MET A 10 6.35 -4.04 -9.05
CA MET A 10 7.14 -4.97 -8.25
C MET A 10 7.86 -6.00 -9.13
N GLY A 11 9.16 -6.17 -8.88
CA GLY A 11 9.95 -7.23 -9.50
C GLY A 11 9.53 -8.61 -8.99
N SER A 12 9.06 -9.46 -9.89
CA SER A 12 8.57 -10.82 -9.62
C SER A 12 9.22 -11.86 -10.55
N ALA A 13 10.42 -11.55 -11.07
CA ALA A 13 11.15 -12.42 -11.99
C ALA A 13 11.38 -13.83 -11.40
N GLY A 14 10.85 -14.84 -12.08
CA GLY A 14 10.90 -16.25 -11.67
C GLY A 14 9.76 -16.68 -10.74
N VAL A 15 8.70 -15.87 -10.61
CA VAL A 15 7.43 -16.24 -9.98
C VAL A 15 6.38 -16.42 -11.07
N LYS A 16 5.60 -17.50 -11.01
CA LYS A 16 4.48 -17.71 -11.93
C LYS A 16 3.28 -16.89 -11.50
N LYS A 17 2.41 -16.54 -12.45
CA LYS A 17 1.14 -15.84 -12.15
C LYS A 17 0.32 -16.59 -11.10
N GLU A 18 0.28 -17.92 -11.16
CA GLU A 18 -0.45 -18.75 -10.18
C GLU A 18 0.08 -18.64 -8.74
N ASP A 19 1.35 -18.27 -8.57
CA ASP A 19 1.99 -18.13 -7.26
C ASP A 19 1.91 -16.69 -6.72
N ILE A 20 1.17 -15.79 -7.39
CA ILE A 20 0.92 -14.40 -6.95
C ILE A 20 -0.54 -14.25 -6.52
N LYS A 21 -0.75 -13.67 -5.35
CA LYS A 21 -2.07 -13.33 -4.80
C LYS A 21 -2.14 -11.83 -4.53
N ILE A 22 -3.22 -11.19 -4.96
CA ILE A 22 -3.49 -9.76 -4.73
C ILE A 22 -4.82 -9.66 -4.01
N GLU A 23 -4.84 -8.98 -2.87
CA GLU A 23 -6.00 -8.83 -2.00
C GLU A 23 -6.14 -7.39 -1.57
N VAL A 24 -7.38 -6.94 -1.36
CA VAL A 24 -7.67 -5.68 -0.68
C VAL A 24 -8.28 -6.04 0.66
N GLU A 25 -7.53 -5.78 1.73
CA GLU A 25 -7.94 -6.01 3.11
C GLU A 25 -8.74 -4.81 3.64
N GLU A 26 -9.35 -4.97 4.83
CA GLU A 26 -10.05 -3.89 5.52
C GLU A 26 -9.16 -2.66 5.72
N GLY A 27 -9.77 -1.47 5.75
CA GLY A 27 -9.01 -0.23 5.88
C GLY A 27 -8.23 0.19 4.63
N ARG A 28 -8.60 -0.36 3.45
CA ARG A 28 -8.07 0.00 2.13
C ARG A 28 -6.58 -0.34 1.98
N VAL A 29 -6.20 -1.52 2.46
CA VAL A 29 -4.82 -2.01 2.36
C VAL A 29 -4.74 -2.99 1.20
N LEU A 30 -3.98 -2.64 0.16
CA LEU A 30 -3.63 -3.58 -0.89
C LEU A 30 -2.49 -4.46 -0.41
N ARG A 31 -2.71 -5.78 -0.39
CA ARG A 31 -1.69 -6.78 -0.10
C ARG A 31 -1.36 -7.57 -1.35
N ILE A 32 -0.07 -7.60 -1.69
CA ILE A 32 0.47 -8.43 -2.76
C ILE A 32 1.33 -9.49 -2.10
N SER A 33 0.98 -10.76 -2.27
CA SER A 33 1.72 -11.91 -1.75
C SER A 33 2.22 -12.78 -2.88
N SER A 34 3.40 -13.36 -2.72
CA SER A 34 4.02 -14.26 -3.68
C SER A 34 4.77 -15.37 -2.97
N GLU A 35 4.78 -16.58 -3.55
CA GLU A 35 5.69 -17.64 -3.13
C GLU A 35 6.67 -18.01 -4.22
N ARG A 36 7.97 -17.83 -3.95
CA ARG A 36 9.03 -18.37 -4.81
C ARG A 36 9.42 -19.74 -4.29
N LYS A 37 8.95 -20.79 -4.96
CA LYS A 37 9.40 -22.17 -4.69
C LYS A 37 10.84 -22.32 -5.14
N GLY A 38 11.72 -22.69 -4.21
CA GLY A 38 13.13 -22.90 -4.52
C GLY A 38 13.34 -24.13 -5.39
N MET A 39 14.40 -24.12 -6.20
CA MET A 39 14.86 -25.26 -7.00
C MET A 39 15.39 -26.44 -6.14
N ARG A 40 15.10 -26.45 -4.83
CA ARG A 40 15.44 -27.54 -3.90
C ARG A 40 14.52 -28.75 -4.02
N ARG A 41 13.30 -28.63 -4.55
CA ARG A 41 12.34 -29.75 -4.60
C ARG A 41 12.65 -30.82 -5.67
N ARG A 42 13.65 -30.60 -6.52
CA ARG A 42 14.09 -31.57 -7.54
C ARG A 42 15.52 -32.03 -7.28
N ARG A 43 15.81 -32.55 -6.09
CA ARG A 43 17.11 -33.21 -5.84
C ARG A 43 17.10 -34.60 -6.47
N ARG A 44 17.66 -34.70 -7.68
CA ARG A 44 18.64 -35.76 -7.94
C ARG A 44 19.93 -35.36 -7.20
N THR A 45 20.68 -36.36 -6.76
CA THR A 45 21.72 -36.27 -5.73
C THR A 45 22.98 -35.48 -6.13
N GLU A 46 23.00 -34.84 -7.31
CA GLU A 46 24.21 -34.22 -7.91
C GLU A 46 24.20 -32.69 -8.06
N ASP A 47 23.08 -32.00 -7.82
CA ASP A 47 23.04 -30.53 -8.00
C ASP A 47 23.58 -29.78 -6.76
N LYS A 48 24.91 -29.62 -6.68
CA LYS A 48 25.57 -28.72 -5.72
C LYS A 48 25.56 -27.29 -6.25
N TRP A 49 24.70 -26.46 -5.67
CA TRP A 49 24.68 -25.02 -5.92
C TRP A 49 25.92 -24.36 -5.33
N HIS A 50 26.72 -23.68 -6.14
CA HIS A 50 27.88 -22.90 -5.66
C HIS A 50 27.45 -21.66 -4.86
N ARG A 51 26.34 -21.02 -5.26
CA ARG A 51 25.74 -19.89 -4.55
C ARG A 51 24.26 -19.73 -4.93
N ALA A 52 23.43 -19.35 -3.96
CA ALA A 52 22.03 -19.01 -4.16
C ALA A 52 21.75 -17.62 -3.59
N GLU A 53 21.59 -16.62 -4.47
CA GLU A 53 21.49 -15.20 -4.07
C GLU A 53 20.04 -14.71 -3.98
N ARG A 54 19.13 -15.27 -4.77
CA ARG A 54 17.72 -14.89 -4.70
C ARG A 54 17.03 -15.60 -3.54
N PRO A 55 16.35 -14.86 -2.65
CA PRO A 55 15.68 -15.46 -1.52
C PRO A 55 14.53 -16.35 -2.02
N VAL A 56 14.43 -17.53 -1.42
CA VAL A 56 13.37 -18.52 -1.65
C VAL A 56 12.39 -18.40 -0.50
N GLY A 57 11.09 -18.45 -0.79
CA GLY A 57 10.06 -18.40 0.25
C GLY A 57 8.89 -17.51 -0.12
N LYS A 58 8.11 -17.16 0.91
CA LYS A 58 6.93 -16.30 0.80
C LYS A 58 7.35 -14.86 1.01
N PHE A 59 6.92 -14.00 0.09
CA PHE A 59 7.10 -12.56 0.15
C PHE A 59 5.73 -11.91 0.13
N TRP A 60 5.59 -10.80 0.84
CA TRP A 60 4.41 -9.98 0.70
C TRP A 60 4.78 -8.52 0.93
N GLN A 61 3.99 -7.65 0.32
CA GLN A 61 4.08 -6.21 0.49
C GLN A 61 2.68 -5.65 0.65
N GLN A 62 2.54 -4.67 1.53
CA GLN A 62 1.28 -3.97 1.78
C GLN A 62 1.42 -2.50 1.41
N PHE A 63 0.36 -1.97 0.80
CA PHE A 63 0.25 -0.57 0.43
C PHE A 63 -1.08 -0.03 0.93
N ARG A 64 -1.04 1.03 1.74
CA ARG A 64 -2.25 1.73 2.13
C ARG A 64 -2.70 2.62 0.99
N LEU A 65 -3.92 2.39 0.52
CA LEU A 65 -4.48 3.14 -0.60
C LEU A 65 -5.12 4.44 -0.10
N PRO A 66 -5.03 5.53 -0.89
CA PRO A 66 -5.70 6.77 -0.56
C PRO A 66 -7.23 6.65 -0.65
N PHE A 67 -7.93 7.63 -0.11
CA PHE A 67 -9.39 7.58 -0.02
C PHE A 67 -10.10 7.72 -1.38
N ASP A 68 -9.41 8.27 -2.37
CA ASP A 68 -9.89 8.44 -3.73
C ASP A 68 -9.63 7.20 -4.61
N ALA A 69 -9.06 6.11 -4.09
CA ALA A 69 -8.86 4.89 -4.88
C ALA A 69 -10.17 4.14 -5.14
N ASN A 70 -10.43 3.77 -6.40
CA ASN A 70 -11.53 2.90 -6.80
C ASN A 70 -11.11 1.43 -6.68
N LEU A 71 -11.52 0.79 -5.58
CA LEU A 71 -11.13 -0.58 -5.24
C LEU A 71 -11.83 -1.64 -6.10
N ASP A 72 -12.95 -1.30 -6.73
CA ASP A 72 -13.71 -2.22 -7.59
C ASP A 72 -13.10 -2.35 -8.99
N ALA A 73 -12.23 -1.41 -9.37
CA ALA A 73 -11.64 -1.31 -10.71
C ALA A 73 -10.13 -1.63 -10.75
N VAL A 74 -9.62 -2.36 -9.76
CA VAL A 74 -8.20 -2.75 -9.68
C VAL A 74 -7.83 -3.67 -10.85
N LYS A 75 -6.74 -3.35 -11.54
CA LYS A 75 -6.17 -4.15 -12.63
C LYS A 75 -4.74 -4.58 -12.31
N ALA A 76 -4.36 -5.78 -12.72
CA ALA A 76 -3.02 -6.29 -12.54
C ALA A 76 -2.48 -6.93 -13.83
N HIS A 77 -1.27 -6.55 -14.22
CA HIS A 77 -0.57 -7.07 -15.39
C HIS A 77 0.81 -7.55 -14.99
N LEU A 78 1.16 -8.78 -15.38
CA LEU A 78 2.49 -9.34 -15.18
C LEU A 78 3.16 -9.48 -16.55
N GLU A 79 4.21 -8.70 -16.78
CA GLU A 79 4.92 -8.69 -18.05
C GLU A 79 6.44 -8.66 -17.76
N ASN A 80 7.20 -9.52 -18.45
CA ASN A 80 8.67 -9.59 -18.32
C ASN A 80 9.17 -9.70 -16.87
N GLY A 81 8.41 -10.37 -15.99
CA GLY A 81 8.73 -10.52 -14.57
C GLY A 81 8.52 -9.25 -13.74
N VAL A 82 7.75 -8.28 -14.22
CA VAL A 82 7.32 -7.10 -13.49
C VAL A 82 5.81 -7.14 -13.32
N LEU A 83 5.36 -7.12 -12.07
CA LEU A 83 3.94 -6.99 -11.75
C LEU A 83 3.61 -5.50 -11.68
N LYS A 84 2.69 -5.05 -12.53
CA LYS A 84 2.09 -3.72 -12.51
C LYS A 84 0.66 -3.83 -12.00
N VAL A 85 0.37 -3.16 -10.88
CA VAL A 85 -0.99 -2.99 -10.37
C VAL A 85 -1.44 -1.56 -10.62
N THR A 86 -2.59 -1.41 -11.28
CA THR A 86 -3.21 -0.13 -11.62
C THR A 86 -4.53 -0.01 -10.88
N ILE A 87 -4.70 1.10 -10.16
CA ILE A 87 -5.90 1.39 -9.38
C ILE A 87 -6.42 2.75 -9.82
N PRO A 88 -7.54 2.79 -10.56
CA PRO A 88 -8.16 4.04 -10.94
C PRO A 88 -8.54 4.84 -9.71
N LYS A 89 -8.51 6.16 -9.84
CA LYS A 89 -9.14 7.03 -8.86
C LYS A 89 -10.64 7.10 -9.14
N LEU A 90 -11.44 7.19 -8.10
CA LEU A 90 -12.84 7.55 -8.18
C LEU A 90 -12.93 8.90 -8.92
N ALA A 91 -13.84 9.00 -9.88
CA ALA A 91 -14.05 10.25 -10.60
C ALA A 91 -14.29 11.37 -9.58
N GLU A 92 -13.38 12.34 -9.54
CA GLU A 92 -13.56 13.50 -8.68
C GLU A 92 -14.81 14.24 -9.16
N GLY A 93 -15.87 14.21 -8.36
CA GLY A 93 -16.80 15.33 -8.33
C GLY A 93 -16.04 16.54 -7.78
N LYS A 94 -15.22 17.20 -8.63
CA LYS A 94 -14.35 18.36 -8.35
C LYS A 94 -13.38 18.16 -7.18
N ALA A 95 -12.08 18.35 -7.44
CA ALA A 95 -11.12 18.68 -6.40
C ALA A 95 -11.77 19.59 -5.34
N ARG A 96 -11.85 19.13 -4.09
CA ARG A 96 -12.30 20.00 -2.98
C ARG A 96 -11.24 21.08 -2.87
N GLN A 97 -11.51 22.26 -3.43
CA GLN A 97 -10.65 23.41 -3.25
C GLN A 97 -10.44 23.62 -1.74
N PRO A 98 -9.24 23.99 -1.29
CA PRO A 98 -9.00 24.33 0.11
C PRO A 98 -10.06 25.33 0.55
N ARG A 99 -10.87 24.97 1.54
CA ARG A 99 -11.81 25.91 2.16
C ARG A 99 -11.08 26.58 3.30
N VAL A 100 -10.98 27.90 3.26
CA VAL A 100 -10.61 28.70 4.43
C VAL A 100 -11.75 28.52 5.44
N ILE A 101 -11.41 28.09 6.65
CA ILE A 101 -12.34 27.95 7.76
C ILE A 101 -12.07 29.13 8.69
N ASP A 102 -13.06 30.00 8.85
CA ASP A 102 -12.97 31.09 9.80
C ASP A 102 -13.04 30.56 11.23
N ILE A 103 -12.15 31.06 12.09
CA ILE A 103 -12.22 30.80 13.52
C ILE A 103 -13.29 31.72 14.09
N VAL A 104 -14.40 31.13 14.57
CA VAL A 104 -15.41 31.86 15.34
C VAL A 104 -14.98 31.82 16.80
N GLU A 105 -14.74 32.98 17.41
CA GLU A 105 -14.60 33.08 18.85
C GLU A 105 -15.95 32.70 19.48
N ASP A 106 -15.97 31.61 20.23
CA ASP A 106 -17.14 31.22 21.02
C ASP A 106 -17.15 32.07 22.31
N PRO A 107 -18.10 33.01 22.48
CA PRO A 107 -18.18 33.86 23.67
C PRO A 107 -18.55 33.09 24.95
N SER A 108 -18.79 31.76 24.88
CA SER A 108 -19.14 30.94 26.04
C SER A 108 -17.96 30.21 26.70
N VAL A 109 -16.76 30.24 26.12
CA VAL A 109 -15.56 29.69 26.77
C VAL A 109 -14.89 30.79 27.60
N GLY A 110 -15.48 31.07 28.78
CA GLY A 110 -14.89 31.98 29.76
C GLY A 110 -13.54 31.49 30.25
N ASP A 111 -12.57 32.40 30.34
CA ASP A 111 -11.21 32.14 30.79
C ASP A 111 -11.18 31.45 32.16
N ILE A 112 -10.50 30.30 32.23
CA ILE A 112 -10.16 29.66 33.50
C ILE A 112 -9.14 30.56 34.21
N ARG A 113 -9.59 31.31 35.21
CA ARG A 113 -8.74 32.12 36.08
C ARG A 113 -7.79 31.20 36.87
N ALA A 114 -6.52 31.16 36.48
CA ALA A 114 -5.48 30.60 37.34
C ALA A 114 -5.25 31.55 38.53
N SER A 115 -5.81 31.21 39.69
CA SER A 115 -5.38 31.81 40.96
C SER A 115 -4.06 31.15 41.39
N LYS A 116 -2.95 31.88 41.28
CA LYS A 116 -1.78 31.59 42.12
C LYS A 116 -1.92 32.38 43.41
N THR A 117 -1.95 31.63 44.50
CA THR A 117 -1.91 32.09 45.88
C THR A 117 -0.50 32.61 46.17
N ASP A 118 -0.36 33.90 46.43
CA ASP A 118 0.75 34.44 47.20
C ASP A 118 0.28 34.56 48.65
N LEU A 119 0.65 33.59 49.48
CA LEU A 119 0.58 33.70 50.93
C LEU A 119 1.99 34.03 51.44
N LYS A 120 2.05 35.11 52.23
CA LYS A 120 3.23 35.64 52.93
C LYS A 120 3.97 34.61 53.77
#